data_AF-A0A2P2CCT1-F1
#
_entry.id   AF-A0A2P2CCT1-F1
#
_cell.length_a   1.000
_cell.length_b   1.000
_cell.length_c   1.000
_cell.angle_alpha   90.00
_cell.angle_beta   90.00
_cell.angle_gamma   90.00
#
_symmetry.space_group_name_H-M   'P 1'
#
loop_
_entity.id
_entity.type
_entity.pdbx_description
1 polymer ?
#
loop_
_entity_poly.entity_id
_entity_poly.type
_entity_poly.pdbx_seq_one_letter_code
_entity_poly.pdbx_strand_id
1 'polypeptide(L)'
;MAHVGHVEGWAVAERRPPSLRSASLVLALAVSCVATYVVSLLLPYYANGLQGSSMEELWAEELTQQWPYGTALGTSIGIVGIFAITVGPFLAAGILWWAARVLWVYRGALSPRVRAVVVTTLLVAASVLAWLPTPLAGRLFNWFMD
;
A
#
# COMPACT_ATOMS: atom_id res chain seq x y z
N MET A 1 -24.99 -26.47 37.06
CA MET A 1 -24.56 -26.62 35.66
C MET A 1 -24.46 -25.24 35.04
N ALA A 2 -23.45 -25.06 34.20
CA ALA A 2 -22.62 -23.86 34.09
C ALA A 2 -23.21 -22.65 33.34
N HIS A 3 -22.63 -21.49 33.67
CA HIS A 3 -22.76 -20.17 33.06
C HIS A 3 -22.77 -20.18 31.51
N VAL A 4 -23.92 -19.87 30.91
CA VAL A 4 -24.00 -19.35 29.54
C VAL A 4 -24.14 -17.84 29.64
N GLY A 5 -23.03 -17.15 29.83
CA GLY A 5 -23.04 -15.72 30.10
C GLY A 5 -21.70 -15.07 29.82
N HIS A 6 -21.09 -15.31 28.65
CA HIS A 6 -19.96 -14.49 28.19
C HIS A 6 -19.58 -14.72 26.72
N VAL A 7 -20.49 -14.51 25.76
CA VAL A 7 -20.09 -14.45 24.33
C VAL A 7 -20.56 -13.15 23.64
N GLU A 8 -21.42 -12.35 24.27
CA GLU A 8 -21.94 -11.13 23.66
C GLU A 8 -20.99 -9.92 23.74
N GLY A 9 -19.90 -10.00 24.50
CA GLY A 9 -18.97 -8.88 24.72
C GLY A 9 -18.10 -8.52 23.52
N TRP A 10 -17.87 -9.45 22.58
CA TRP A 10 -16.97 -9.23 21.44
C TRP A 10 -17.67 -8.63 20.22
N ALA A 11 -19.00 -8.70 20.16
CA ALA A 11 -19.81 -8.18 19.05
C ALA A 11 -20.21 -6.69 19.21
N VAL A 12 -19.96 -6.09 20.38
CA VAL A 12 -20.46 -4.75 20.73
C VAL A 12 -19.45 -3.63 20.44
N ALA A 13 -18.21 -3.94 20.07
CA ALA A 13 -17.12 -2.97 20.01
C ALA A 13 -17.23 -1.90 18.91
N GLU A 14 -18.00 -2.06 17.83
CA GLU A 14 -18.10 -1.02 16.78
C GLU A 14 -19.52 -0.85 16.25
N ARG A 15 -20.35 -0.08 16.96
CA ARG A 15 -21.63 0.43 16.43
C ARG A 15 -21.54 1.85 15.89
N ARG A 16 -20.34 2.44 15.82
CA ARG A 16 -20.18 3.83 15.34
C ARG A 16 -19.49 3.82 13.98
N PRO A 17 -20.05 4.52 12.97
CA PRO A 17 -19.35 4.70 11.71
C PRO A 17 -18.01 5.43 11.94
N PRO A 18 -17.00 5.19 11.10
CA PRO A 18 -15.72 5.86 11.24
C PRO A 18 -15.89 7.37 11.15
N SER A 19 -15.16 8.08 12.00
CA SER A 19 -15.05 9.53 11.91
C SER A 19 -14.32 9.96 10.63
N LEU A 20 -14.51 11.21 10.20
CA LEU A 20 -13.76 11.76 9.08
C LEU A 20 -12.24 11.73 9.34
N ARG A 21 -11.82 11.99 10.58
CA ARG A 21 -10.40 11.96 10.97
C ARG A 21 -9.80 10.56 10.80
N SER A 22 -10.47 9.53 11.33
CA SER A 22 -10.00 8.14 11.19
C SER A 22 -9.99 7.69 9.74
N ALA A 23 -11.03 8.01 8.95
CA ALA A 23 -11.06 7.69 7.52
C ALA A 23 -9.92 8.38 6.75
N SER A 24 -9.64 9.65 7.08
CA SER A 24 -8.55 10.41 6.44
C SER A 24 -7.17 9.87 6.80
N LEU A 25 -6.98 9.38 8.03
CA LEU A 25 -5.73 8.72 8.43
C LEU A 25 -5.49 7.44 7.64
N VAL A 26 -6.51 6.62 7.42
CA VAL A 26 -6.38 5.41 6.60
C VAL A 26 -6.11 5.76 5.13
N LEU A 27 -6.72 6.82 4.60
CA LEU A 27 -6.39 7.33 3.27
C LEU A 27 -4.93 7.78 3.19
N ALA A 28 -4.45 8.56 4.17
CA ALA A 28 -3.07 9.02 4.21
C ALA A 28 -2.09 7.83 4.27
N LEU A 29 -2.43 6.78 5.02
CA LEU A 29 -1.66 5.55 5.06
C LEU A 29 -1.62 4.86 3.70
N ALA A 30 -2.77 4.72 3.03
CA ALA A 30 -2.86 4.14 1.69
C ALA A 30 -2.01 4.92 0.66
N VAL A 31 -2.12 6.25 0.67
CA VAL A 31 -1.34 7.13 -0.20
C VAL A 31 0.15 7.06 0.12
N SER A 32 0.53 6.95 1.39
CA SER A 32 1.93 6.81 1.79
C SER A 32 2.56 5.54 1.24
N CYS A 33 1.82 4.43 1.17
CA CYS A 33 2.30 3.21 0.50
C CYS A 33 2.58 3.43 -0.98
N VAL A 34 1.66 4.10 -1.69
CA VAL A 34 1.86 4.42 -3.11
C VAL A 34 3.08 5.31 -3.27
N ALA A 35 3.20 6.36 -2.47
CA ALA A 35 4.32 7.29 -2.51
C ALA A 35 5.65 6.56 -2.30
N THR A 36 5.69 5.60 -1.38
CA THR A 36 6.89 4.79 -1.18
C THR A 36 7.25 3.95 -2.40
N TYR A 37 6.29 3.25 -3.03
CA TYR A 37 6.58 2.52 -4.27
C TYR A 37 7.08 3.44 -5.38
N VAL A 38 6.51 4.65 -5.49
CA VAL A 38 6.93 5.62 -6.50
C VAL A 38 8.37 6.09 -6.23
N VAL A 39 8.67 6.53 -5.02
CA VAL A 39 9.97 7.11 -4.66
C VAL A 39 11.07 6.05 -4.60
N SER A 40 10.76 4.85 -4.13
CA SER A 40 11.74 3.78 -3.95
C SER A 40 11.86 2.83 -5.13
N LEU A 41 10.98 2.86 -6.14
CA LEU A 41 11.07 1.96 -7.30
C LEU A 41 10.86 2.68 -8.63
N LEU A 42 9.67 3.25 -8.86
CA LEU A 42 9.34 3.78 -10.19
C LEU A 42 10.21 4.98 -10.57
N LEU A 43 10.35 5.95 -9.68
CA LEU A 43 11.14 7.16 -9.94
C LEU A 43 12.61 6.82 -10.19
N PRO A 44 13.29 6.01 -9.35
CA PRO A 44 14.63 5.50 -9.65
C PRO A 44 14.71 4.79 -11.00
N TYR A 45 13.78 3.87 -11.30
CA TYR A 45 13.77 3.12 -12.55
C TYR A 45 13.73 4.03 -13.79
N TYR A 46 12.86 5.04 -13.80
CA TYR A 46 12.78 5.98 -14.92
C TYR A 46 13.91 7.00 -14.94
N ALA A 47 14.40 7.43 -13.77
CA ALA A 47 15.49 8.40 -13.67
C ALA A 47 16.81 7.83 -14.21
N ASN A 48 17.04 6.52 -14.04
CA ASN A 48 18.20 5.83 -14.60
C ASN A 48 17.99 5.35 -16.05
N GLY A 49 16.82 5.62 -16.66
CA GLY A 49 16.57 5.31 -18.07
C GLY A 49 16.31 3.84 -18.38
N LEU A 50 15.97 3.03 -17.37
CA LEU A 50 15.89 1.57 -17.47
C LEU A 50 14.68 1.05 -18.25
N GLN A 51 13.76 1.93 -18.67
CA GLN A 51 12.55 1.54 -19.41
C GLN A 51 12.84 0.87 -20.76
N GLY A 52 13.98 1.18 -21.37
CA GLY A 52 14.41 0.60 -22.65
C GLY A 52 15.21 -0.69 -22.50
N SER A 53 15.68 -1.01 -21.29
CA SER A 53 16.61 -2.10 -21.04
C SER A 53 15.91 -3.45 -21.05
N SER A 54 16.64 -4.47 -21.51
CA SER A 54 16.26 -5.87 -21.38
C SER A 54 16.38 -6.33 -19.91
N MET A 55 15.79 -7.49 -19.57
CA MET A 55 15.90 -8.01 -18.20
C MET A 55 17.33 -8.46 -17.85
N GLU A 56 18.08 -8.94 -18.84
CA GLU A 56 19.48 -9.34 -18.67
C GLU A 56 20.38 -8.11 -18.43
N GLU A 57 20.12 -7.00 -19.12
CA GLU A 57 20.82 -5.73 -18.89
C GLU A 57 20.54 -5.17 -17.49
N LEU A 58 19.29 -5.28 -17.02
CA LEU A 58 18.90 -4.86 -15.67
C LEU A 58 19.64 -5.63 -14.57
N TRP A 59 19.89 -6.92 -14.75
CA TRP A 59 20.65 -7.75 -13.81
C TRP A 59 22.16 -7.52 -13.88
N ALA A 60 22.66 -6.95 -14.98
CA ALA A 60 24.08 -6.64 -15.11
C ALA A 60 24.45 -5.33 -14.40
N GLU A 61 23.48 -4.49 -14.04
CA GLU A 61 23.71 -3.20 -13.41
C GLU A 61 23.58 -3.27 -11.88
N GLU A 62 24.65 -2.93 -11.16
CA GLU A 62 24.61 -2.86 -9.70
C GLU A 62 23.68 -1.72 -9.23
N LEU A 63 22.70 -2.05 -8.37
CA LEU A 63 21.76 -1.09 -7.81
C LEU A 63 22.47 0.11 -7.15
N THR A 64 23.59 -0.14 -6.47
CA THR A 64 24.40 0.87 -5.76
C THR A 64 25.08 1.88 -6.68
N GLN A 65 25.14 1.63 -8.00
CA GLN A 65 25.65 2.60 -8.97
C GLN A 65 24.54 3.52 -9.49
N GLN A 66 23.29 3.22 -9.18
CA GLN A 66 22.12 3.91 -9.73
C GLN A 66 21.59 4.96 -8.76
N TRP A 67 21.02 6.05 -9.29
CA TRP A 67 20.35 7.03 -8.45
C TRP A 67 19.03 6.46 -7.91
N PRO A 68 18.65 6.69 -6.63
CA PRO A 68 19.38 7.41 -5.59
C PRO A 68 20.27 6.49 -4.74
N TYR A 69 20.35 5.20 -5.03
CA TYR A 69 21.02 4.20 -4.20
C TYR A 69 22.54 4.40 -4.09
N GLY A 70 23.17 4.97 -5.11
CA GLY A 70 24.58 5.40 -5.07
C GLY A 70 24.85 6.74 -4.38
N THR A 71 23.83 7.35 -3.77
CA THR A 71 23.96 8.63 -3.06
C THR A 71 23.79 8.46 -1.55
N ALA A 72 24.01 9.52 -0.77
CA ALA A 72 23.78 9.53 0.67
C ALA A 72 22.32 9.17 1.08
N LEU A 73 21.36 9.31 0.16
CA LEU A 73 19.95 8.95 0.39
C LEU A 73 19.67 7.45 0.16
N GLY A 74 20.61 6.73 -0.45
CA GLY A 74 20.41 5.38 -0.96
C GLY A 74 19.98 4.39 0.11
N THR A 75 20.65 4.39 1.26
CA THR A 75 20.33 3.49 2.37
C THR A 75 18.90 3.71 2.90
N SER A 76 18.49 4.97 3.09
CA SER A 76 17.17 5.29 3.60
C SER A 76 16.07 4.90 2.61
N ILE A 77 16.25 5.22 1.33
CA ILE A 77 15.29 4.89 0.27
C ILE A 77 15.23 3.38 0.03
N GLY A 78 16.36 2.68 0.15
CA GLY A 78 16.47 1.23 0.09
C GLY A 78 15.69 0.54 1.22
N ILE A 79 15.92 0.92 2.48
CA ILE A 79 15.20 0.36 3.64
C ILE A 79 13.68 0.57 3.49
N VAL A 80 13.29 1.79 3.12
CA VAL A 80 11.88 2.15 2.91
C VAL A 80 11.27 1.37 1.74
N GLY A 81 12.04 1.12 0.67
CA GLY A 81 11.65 0.28 -0.46
C GLY A 81 11.45 -1.18 -0.07
N ILE A 82 12.39 -1.78 0.66
CA ILE A 82 12.29 -3.15 1.20
C ILE A 82 11.02 -3.30 2.04
N PHE A 83 10.77 -2.33 2.93
CA PHE A 83 9.57 -2.32 3.74
C PHE A 83 8.30 -2.25 2.88
N ALA A 84 8.27 -1.41 1.85
CA ALA A 84 7.11 -1.30 0.96
C ALA A 84 6.87 -2.55 0.12
N ILE A 85 7.91 -3.19 -0.44
CA ILE A 85 7.76 -4.44 -1.17
C ILE A 85 7.21 -5.55 -0.24
N THR A 86 7.74 -5.64 0.98
CA THR A 86 7.40 -6.71 1.91
C THR A 86 6.03 -6.50 2.56
N VAL A 87 5.73 -5.29 3.03
CA VAL A 87 4.55 -4.99 3.86
C VAL A 87 3.42 -4.34 3.06
N GLY A 88 3.76 -3.60 2.00
CA GLY A 88 2.81 -2.84 1.18
C GLY A 88 1.63 -3.67 0.65
N PRO A 89 1.82 -4.89 0.11
CA PRO A 89 0.72 -5.71 -0.40
C PRO A 89 -0.27 -6.10 0.70
N PHE A 90 0.25 -6.47 1.88
CA PHE A 90 -0.59 -6.86 3.02
C PHE A 90 -1.34 -5.65 3.60
N LEU A 91 -0.68 -4.49 3.67
CA LEU A 91 -1.32 -3.27 4.14
C LEU A 91 -2.41 -2.82 3.16
N ALA A 92 -2.15 -2.87 1.86
CA ALA A 92 -3.15 -2.59 0.83
C ALA A 92 -4.34 -3.54 0.90
N ALA A 93 -4.11 -4.85 1.09
CA ALA A 93 -5.18 -5.83 1.28
C ALA A 93 -6.01 -5.55 2.54
N GLY A 94 -5.36 -5.22 3.67
CA GLY A 94 -6.02 -4.85 4.91
C GLY A 94 -6.87 -3.57 4.76
N ILE A 95 -6.33 -2.56 4.09
CA ILE A 95 -7.03 -1.30 3.80
C ILE A 95 -8.21 -1.53 2.85
N LEU A 96 -8.03 -2.35 1.81
CA LEU A 96 -9.10 -2.71 0.88
C LEU A 96 -10.25 -3.41 1.60
N TRP A 97 -9.92 -4.42 2.42
CA TRP A 97 -10.90 -5.14 3.22
C TRP A 97 -11.62 -4.22 4.20
N TRP A 98 -10.89 -3.36 4.92
CA TRP A 98 -11.46 -2.37 5.83
C TRP A 98 -12.42 -1.43 5.11
N ALA A 99 -12.02 -0.87 3.97
CA ALA A 99 -12.84 0.08 3.22
C ALA A 99 -14.10 -0.60 2.66
N ALA A 100 -13.97 -1.82 2.11
CA ALA A 100 -15.11 -2.61 1.64
C ALA A 100 -16.09 -2.92 2.79
N ARG A 101 -15.57 -3.34 3.95
CA ARG A 101 -16.38 -3.59 5.14
C ARG A 101 -17.10 -2.34 5.62
N VAL A 102 -16.42 -1.19 5.68
CA VAL A 102 -17.03 0.08 6.10
C VAL A 102 -18.17 0.47 5.16
N LEU A 103 -17.95 0.39 3.84
CA LEU A 103 -18.98 0.71 2.85
C LEU A 103 -20.16 -0.26 2.93
N TRP A 104 -19.93 -1.54 3.21
CA TRP A 104 -20.98 -2.55 3.34
C TRP A 104 -21.80 -2.37 4.62
N VAL A 105 -21.13 -2.33 5.77
CA VAL A 105 -21.77 -2.28 7.10
C VAL A 105 -22.48 -0.95 7.34
N TYR A 106 -21.86 0.16 6.91
CA TYR A 106 -22.38 1.51 7.18
C TYR A 106 -23.02 2.18 5.95
N ARG A 107 -23.42 1.42 4.92
CA ARG A 107 -23.97 1.94 3.64
C ARG A 107 -25.04 3.04 3.77
N GLY A 108 -25.87 2.99 4.81
CA GLY A 108 -26.92 3.98 5.10
C GLY A 108 -26.59 5.01 6.17
N ALA A 109 -25.48 4.85 6.90
CA ALA A 109 -25.11 5.68 8.06
C ALA A 109 -23.91 6.61 7.81
N LEU A 110 -23.17 6.41 6.72
CA LEU A 110 -22.03 7.25 6.38
C LEU A 110 -22.47 8.62 5.85
N SER A 111 -21.93 9.68 6.43
CA SER A 111 -22.01 11.01 5.82
C SER A 111 -21.34 11.02 4.44
N PRO A 112 -21.78 11.88 3.49
CA PRO A 112 -21.23 11.94 2.14
C PRO A 112 -19.71 12.14 2.10
N ARG A 113 -19.17 12.98 2.99
CA ARG A 113 -17.73 13.25 3.08
C ARG A 113 -16.93 12.01 3.51
N VAL A 114 -17.39 11.31 4.55
CA VAL A 114 -16.72 10.08 5.00
C VAL A 114 -16.81 9.01 3.92
N ARG A 115 -17.97 8.87 3.27
CA ARG A 115 -18.14 7.94 2.16
C ARG A 115 -17.16 8.22 1.03
N ALA A 116 -17.01 9.48 0.62
CA ALA A 116 -16.06 9.87 -0.42
C ALA A 116 -14.63 9.45 -0.05
N VAL A 117 -14.18 9.77 1.17
CA VAL A 117 -12.84 9.37 1.66
C VAL A 117 -12.66 7.86 1.63
N VAL A 118 -13.63 7.09 2.14
CA VAL A 118 -13.54 5.61 2.17
C VAL A 118 -13.53 5.02 0.76
N VAL A 119 -14.30 5.58 -0.17
CA VAL A 119 -14.27 5.15 -1.59
C VAL A 119 -12.91 5.46 -2.21
N THR A 120 -12.35 6.66 -1.98
CA THR A 120 -11.00 6.98 -2.47
C THR A 120 -9.97 6.02 -1.88
N THR A 121 -10.03 5.73 -0.60
CA THR A 121 -9.16 4.74 0.06
C THR A 121 -9.28 3.36 -0.58
N LEU A 122 -10.50 2.90 -0.86
CA LEU A 122 -10.77 1.64 -1.55
C LEU A 122 -10.11 1.61 -2.93
N LEU A 123 -10.27 2.68 -3.72
CA LEU A 123 -9.71 2.78 -5.07
C LEU A 123 -8.18 2.77 -5.04
N VAL A 124 -7.56 3.53 -4.13
CA VAL A 124 -6.10 3.56 -3.98
C VAL A 124 -5.58 2.17 -3.62
N ALA A 125 -6.17 1.51 -2.63
CA ALA A 125 -5.75 0.17 -2.23
C ALA A 125 -5.96 -0.87 -3.34
N ALA A 126 -7.07 -0.77 -4.09
CA ALA A 126 -7.34 -1.63 -5.23
C ALA A 126 -6.30 -1.43 -6.34
N SER A 127 -5.93 -0.18 -6.65
CA SER A 127 -4.85 0.12 -7.61
C SER A 127 -3.51 -0.46 -7.16
N VAL A 128 -3.19 -0.39 -5.86
CA VAL A 128 -1.97 -1.00 -5.30
C VAL A 128 -1.98 -2.52 -5.40
N LEU A 129 -3.12 -3.20 -5.38
CA LEU A 129 -3.15 -4.65 -5.60
C LEU A 129 -3.18 -5.00 -7.09
N ALA A 130 -3.86 -4.20 -7.91
CA ALA A 130 -4.02 -4.44 -9.34
C ALA A 130 -2.71 -4.28 -10.13
N TRP A 131 -1.76 -3.47 -9.65
CA TRP A 131 -0.47 -3.31 -10.33
C TRP A 131 0.53 -4.44 -10.03
N LEU A 132 0.43 -5.11 -8.87
CA LEU A 132 1.36 -6.17 -8.46
C LEU A 132 1.50 -7.32 -9.47
N PRO A 133 0.42 -7.83 -10.13
CA PRO A 133 0.56 -8.88 -11.13
C PRO A 133 1.05 -8.37 -12.50
N THR A 134 1.38 -7.09 -12.65
CA THR A 134 1.85 -6.56 -13.94
C THR A 134 3.30 -6.96 -14.21
N PRO A 135 3.70 -7.15 -15.49
CA PRO A 135 5.09 -7.43 -15.85
C PRO A 135 6.08 -6.37 -15.35
N LEU A 136 5.65 -5.10 -15.31
CA LEU A 136 6.46 -4.00 -14.80
C LEU A 136 6.76 -4.15 -13.30
N ALA A 137 5.78 -4.58 -12.50
CA ALA A 137 5.99 -4.83 -11.08
C ALA A 137 7.02 -5.93 -10.84
N GLY A 138 6.91 -7.05 -11.58
CA GLY A 138 7.90 -8.13 -11.51
C GLY A 138 9.30 -7.67 -11.88
N ARG A 139 9.43 -6.86 -12.94
CA ARG A 139 10.70 -6.26 -13.35
C ARG A 139 11.29 -5.36 -12.25
N LEU A 140 10.49 -4.45 -11.70
CA LEU A 140 10.92 -3.52 -10.66
C LEU A 140 11.33 -4.24 -9.36
N PHE A 141 10.57 -5.25 -8.94
CA PHE A 141 10.88 -6.00 -7.72
C PHE A 141 12.14 -6.84 -7.89
N ASN A 142 12.32 -7.49 -9.04
CA ASN A 142 13.53 -8.26 -9.29
C ASN A 142 14.75 -7.35 -9.36
N TRP A 143 14.71 -6.27 -10.13
CA TRP A 143 15.82 -5.30 -10.21
C TRP A 143 16.18 -4.68 -8.86
N PHE A 144 15.19 -4.39 -8.00
CA PHE A 144 15.46 -3.78 -6.70
C PHE A 144 15.97 -4.75 -5.64
N MET A 145 15.63 -6.04 -5.76
CA MET A 145 16.00 -7.07 -4.78
C MET A 145 17.31 -7.81 -5.13
N ASP A 146 17.81 -7.63 -6.35
CA ASP A 146 19.12 -8.09 -6.81
C ASP A 146 20.24 -7.18 -6.28
#